data_AF-A0A7C3I5P4-F1
#
_entry.id   AF-A0A7C3I5P4-F1
#
_cell.length_a   1.000
_cell.length_b   1.000
_cell.length_c   1.000
_cell.angle_alpha   90.00
_cell.angle_beta   90.00
_cell.angle_gamma   90.00
#
_symmetry.space_group_name_H-M   'P 1'
#
loop_
_entity.id
_entity.type
_entity.pdbx_description
1 polymer ?
#
loop_
_entity_poly.entity_id
_entity_poly.type
_entity_poly.pdbx_seq_one_letter_code
_entity_poly.pdbx_strand_id
1 'polypeptide(L)' 'MPIPHSQDCSQNLDSYSVEWTFPDGTKAYDAVSYIPKCYNDFATHVHGTRCAAQFFGNIHASTVHTYKEQTPTPCGSAR' A
#
# COMPACT_ATOMS: atom_id res chain seq x y z
N MET A 1 22.14 -7.26 3.71
CA MET A 1 22.88 -8.54 3.77
C MET A 1 22.12 -9.55 2.92
N PRO A 2 22.75 -10.25 1.96
CA PRO A 2 22.03 -11.22 1.12
C PRO A 2 21.53 -12.37 1.99
N ILE A 3 20.30 -12.84 1.74
CA ILE A 3 19.77 -14.02 2.43
C ILE A 3 20.50 -15.25 1.85
N PRO A 4 21.25 -16.02 2.65
CA PRO A 4 21.96 -17.20 2.16
C PRO A 4 20.98 -18.21 1.52
N HIS A 5 21.32 -18.73 0.33
CA HIS A 5 20.52 -19.69 -0.45
C HIS A 5 19.21 -19.16 -1.07
N SER A 6 18.97 -17.85 -1.07
CA SER A 6 17.84 -17.28 -1.83
C SER A 6 18.08 -17.38 -3.33
N GLN A 7 17.10 -17.88 -4.09
CA GLN A 7 17.07 -17.77 -5.56
C GLN A 7 16.53 -16.41 -6.03
N ASP A 8 16.09 -15.57 -5.09
CA ASP A 8 15.60 -14.23 -5.40
C ASP A 8 16.77 -13.29 -5.72
N CYS A 9 16.77 -12.77 -6.94
CA CYS A 9 17.73 -11.78 -7.42
C CYS A 9 17.40 -10.34 -6.96
N SER A 10 16.43 -10.17 -6.05
CA SER A 10 16.10 -8.87 -5.46
C SER A 10 17.22 -8.33 -4.56
N GLN A 11 17.06 -7.08 -4.12
CA GLN A 11 17.98 -6.47 -3.16
C GLN A 11 17.94 -7.13 -1.77
N ASN A 12 17.08 -8.13 -1.55
CA ASN A 12 16.92 -8.84 -0.28
C ASN A 12 16.60 -7.91 0.90
N LEU A 13 15.84 -6.84 0.64
CA LEU A 13 15.26 -6.01 1.69
C LEU A 13 13.99 -6.69 2.19
N ASP A 14 13.93 -6.93 3.50
CA ASP A 14 12.74 -7.46 4.17
C ASP A 14 11.67 -6.38 4.36
N SER A 15 12.09 -5.12 4.44
CA SER A 15 11.24 -3.96 4.51
C SER A 15 11.90 -2.75 3.84
N TYR A 16 11.11 -1.96 3.13
CA TYR A 16 11.56 -0.66 2.64
C TYR A 16 10.39 0.33 2.58
N SER A 17 10.72 1.61 2.65
CA SER A 17 9.78 2.69 2.43
C SER A 17 10.36 3.79 1.57
N VAL A 18 9.51 4.40 0.75
CA VAL A 18 9.86 5.54 -0.11
C VAL A 18 8.81 6.62 0.08
N GLU A 19 9.25 7.86 0.21
CA GLU A 19 8.41 9.05 0.18
C GLU A 19 8.79 9.92 -1.01
N TRP A 20 7.79 10.30 -1.80
CA TRP A 20 7.92 11.34 -2.81
C TRP A 20 7.16 12.58 -2.38
N THR A 21 7.77 13.75 -2.58
CA THR A 21 7.09 15.04 -2.42
C THR A 21 7.04 15.73 -3.76
N PHE A 22 5.83 16.08 -4.21
CA PHE A 22 5.61 16.76 -5.48
C PHE A 22 5.70 18.28 -5.32
N PRO A 23 5.88 19.05 -6.42
CA PRO A 23 5.99 20.51 -6.35
C PRO A 23 4.77 21.21 -5.73
N ASP A 24 3.60 20.59 -5.80
CA ASP A 24 2.35 21.10 -5.19
C ASP A 24 2.21 20.74 -3.69
N GLY A 25 3.21 20.08 -3.11
CA GLY A 25 3.24 19.65 -1.71
C GLY A 25 2.50 18.34 -1.43
N THR A 26 1.86 17.72 -2.43
CA THR A 26 1.29 16.38 -2.27
C THR A 26 2.40 15.34 -2.08
N LYS A 27 2.04 14.20 -1.48
CA LYS A 27 2.98 13.14 -1.15
C LYS A 27 2.48 11.78 -1.61
N ALA A 28 3.40 10.96 -2.08
CA ALA A 28 3.18 9.54 -2.30
C ALA A 28 4.08 8.75 -1.36
N TYR A 29 3.55 7.64 -0.86
CA TYR A 29 4.24 6.72 0.04
C TYR A 29 4.18 5.32 -0.55
N ASP A 30 5.32 4.66 -0.61
CA ASP A 30 5.42 3.21 -0.81
C ASP A 30 6.00 2.61 0.46
N ALA A 31 5.33 1.62 1.02
CA ALA A 31 5.76 0.94 2.23
C ALA A 31 5.52 -0.55 2.05
N VAL A 32 6.60 -1.30 2.08
CA VAL A 32 6.58 -2.72 1.78
C VAL A 32 7.28 -3.49 2.89
N SER A 33 6.67 -4.59 3.30
CA SER A 33 7.23 -5.55 4.25
C SER A 33 6.97 -6.96 3.74
N TYR A 34 8.04 -7.72 3.54
CA TYR A 34 8.03 -9.12 3.12
C TYR A 34 8.27 -10.07 4.30
N ILE A 35 8.09 -9.59 5.54
CA ILE A 35 8.29 -10.38 6.76
C ILE A 35 7.18 -11.44 6.88
N PRO A 36 7.51 -12.74 7.03
CA PRO A 36 6.52 -13.79 7.18
C PRO A 36 5.65 -13.63 8.44
N LYS A 37 4.40 -14.13 8.39
CA LYS A 37 3.44 -14.11 9.50
C LYS A 37 2.98 -12.71 9.95
N CYS A 38 3.08 -11.73 9.05
CA CYS A 38 2.49 -10.41 9.22
C CYS A 38 1.09 -10.30 8.58
N TYR A 39 0.41 -9.20 8.86
CA TYR A 39 -0.83 -8.85 8.17
C TYR A 39 -0.54 -8.61 6.68
N ASN A 40 -1.24 -9.34 5.81
CA ASN A 40 -1.12 -9.18 4.38
C ASN A 40 -2.14 -8.14 3.91
N ASP A 41 -1.65 -6.96 3.57
CA ASP A 41 -2.41 -5.95 2.87
C ASP A 41 -1.60 -5.48 1.67
N PHE A 42 -2.27 -5.44 0.54
CA PHE A 42 -1.69 -5.03 -0.73
C PHE A 42 -2.70 -4.15 -1.43
N ALA A 43 -2.57 -2.85 -1.24
CA ALA A 43 -3.51 -1.87 -1.79
C ALA A 43 -2.85 -0.53 -2.02
N THR A 44 -3.28 0.14 -3.09
CA THR A 44 -2.95 1.57 -3.31
C THR A 44 -4.15 2.41 -2.95
N HIS A 45 -3.95 3.31 -1.99
CA HIS A 45 -4.95 4.27 -1.53
C HIS A 45 -4.59 5.67 -2.01
N VAL A 46 -5.62 6.47 -2.33
CA VAL A 46 -5.49 7.86 -2.74
C VAL A 46 -6.36 8.69 -1.82
N HIS A 47 -5.78 9.68 -1.15
CA HIS A 47 -6.51 10.62 -0.32
C HIS A 47 -6.60 11.97 -1.01
N GLY A 48 -7.82 12.37 -1.36
CA GLY A 48 -8.12 13.71 -1.86
C GLY A 48 -8.70 14.58 -0.76
N THR A 49 -8.90 15.87 -1.06
CA THR A 49 -9.47 16.82 -0.10
C THR A 49 -10.94 16.56 0.24
N ARG A 50 -11.66 15.76 -0.57
CA ARG A 50 -13.10 15.49 -0.42
C ARG A 50 -13.46 14.02 -0.22
N CYS A 51 -12.64 13.12 -0.72
CA CYS A 51 -12.90 11.68 -0.72
C CYS A 51 -11.59 10.91 -0.76
N ALA A 52 -11.65 9.65 -0.35
CA ALA A 52 -10.59 8.67 -0.58
C ALA A 52 -10.94 7.76 -1.75
N ALA A 53 -9.94 7.11 -2.33
CA ALA A 53 -10.11 6.06 -3.32
C ALA A 53 -9.11 4.93 -3.09
N GLN A 54 -9.43 3.75 -3.61
CA GLN A 54 -8.53 2.61 -3.73
C GLN A 54 -8.39 2.28 -5.22
N PHE A 55 -7.16 2.12 -5.69
CA PHE A 55 -6.88 1.85 -7.11
C PHE A 55 -6.82 0.34 -7.44
N PHE A 56 -6.29 -0.45 -6.51
CA PHE A 56 -6.31 -1.91 -6.53
C PHE A 56 -6.23 -2.44 -5.10
N GLY A 57 -6.68 -3.68 -4.90
CA GLY A 57 -6.62 -4.40 -3.62
C GLY A 57 -5.81 -5.70 -3.69
N ASN A 58 -6.02 -6.55 -2.67
CA ASN A 58 -5.20 -7.70 -2.23
C ASN A 58 -4.73 -8.74 -3.29
N ILE A 59 -5.18 -8.65 -4.54
CA ILE A 59 -4.79 -9.60 -5.61
C ILE A 59 -4.24 -8.90 -6.86
N HIS A 60 -3.87 -7.62 -6.78
CA HIS A 60 -3.46 -6.83 -7.94
C HIS A 60 -4.53 -6.72 -9.03
N ALA A 61 -5.80 -7.02 -8.69
CA ALA A 61 -6.92 -6.81 -9.60
C ALA A 61 -7.14 -5.31 -9.79
N SER A 62 -7.40 -4.91 -11.02
CA SER A 62 -7.73 -3.54 -11.42
C SER A 62 -9.14 -3.15 -10.99
N THR A 63 -9.43 -3.30 -9.69
CA THR A 63 -10.70 -2.94 -9.06
C THR A 63 -10.54 -1.61 -8.36
N VAL A 64 -11.25 -0.59 -8.85
CA VAL A 64 -11.18 0.78 -8.35
C VAL A 64 -12.44 1.10 -7.54
N HIS A 65 -12.26 1.71 -6.36
CA HIS A 65 -13.35 2.17 -5.51
C HIS A 65 -13.12 3.62 -5.08
N THR A 66 -14.16 4.44 -5.09
CA THR A 66 -14.16 5.78 -4.48
C THR A 66 -15.05 5.76 -3.24
N TYR A 67 -14.53 6.24 -2.12
CA TYR A 67 -15.23 6.33 -0.84
C TYR A 67 -15.78 7.75 -0.66
N LYS A 68 -16.96 7.89 -0.05
CA LYS A 68 -17.49 9.22 0.31
C LYS A 68 -16.70 9.87 1.44
N GLU A 69 -16.24 9.04 2.37
CA GLU A 69 -15.46 9.47 3.52
C GLU A 69 -13.96 9.40 3.24
N GLN A 70 -13.16 9.96 4.15
CA GLN A 70 -11.69 9.91 4.09
C GLN A 70 -11.11 8.57 4.54
N THR A 71 -11.85 7.82 5.34
CA THR A 71 -11.43 6.49 5.80
C THR A 71 -12.03 5.44 4.89
N PRO A 72 -11.23 4.53 4.32
CA PRO A 72 -11.73 3.33 3.65
C PRO A 72 -12.30 2.38 4.71
N THR A 73 -13.49 2.67 5.24
CA THR A 73 -14.23 1.68 6.03
C THR A 73 -14.94 0.74 5.06
N PRO A 74 -14.72 -0.59 5.16
CA PRO A 74 -15.64 -1.53 4.54
C PRO A 74 -17.03 -1.25 5.10
N CYS A 75 -18.02 -1.08 4.23
CA CYS A 75 -19.42 -0.98 4.66
C CYS A 75 -19.77 -2.27 5.42
N GLY A 76 -19.84 -2.21 6.76
CA GLY A 76 -20.23 -3.34 7.62
C GLY A 76 -19.22 -3.83 8.67
N SER A 77 -18.00 -3.28 8.75
CA SER A 77 -17.10 -3.59 9.88
C SER A 77 -17.43 -2.65 11.04
N ALA A 78 -18.21 -3.13 12.01
CA ALA A 78 -18.28 -2.50 13.32
C ALA A 78 -16.87 -2.53 13.96
N ARG A 79 -16.58 -1.49 14.76
CA ARG A 79 -15.36 -1.40 15.58
C ARG A 79 -15.23 -2.59 16.53
#